data_AF-A0A965PPR8-F1
#
_entry.id   AF-A0A965PPR8-F1
#
_cell.length_a   1.000
_cell.length_b   1.000
_cell.length_c   1.000
_cell.angle_alpha   90.00
_cell.angle_beta   90.00
_cell.angle_gamma   90.00
#
_symmetry.space_group_name_H-M   'P 1'
#
loop_
_entity.id
_entity.type
_entity.pdbx_description
1 polymer ?
#
loop_
_entity_poly.entity_id
_entity_poly.type
_entity_poly.pdbx_seq_one_letter_code
_entity_poly.pdbx_strand_id
1 'polypeptide(L)'
;MTIHMTPRSRINAIIDTVCAQHGVTRRELLGRSRWVKYHDARYTAIEAVLREFPDMPYLRLAQIFKRDHTSIISGLRNRGTWVARSRWRATPEVLVQQNEGATA
;
A
#
# COMPACT_ATOMS: atom_id res chain seq x y z
N MET A 1 6.79 -16.30 25.04
CA MET A 1 6.46 -17.09 23.83
C MET A 1 6.42 -16.13 22.66
N THR A 2 7.54 -15.96 21.94
CA THR A 2 7.66 -14.93 20.89
C THR A 2 7.02 -15.46 19.63
N ILE A 3 5.84 -14.94 19.27
CA ILE A 3 5.19 -15.30 18.00
C ILE A 3 6.04 -14.70 16.88
N HIS A 4 6.79 -15.53 16.15
CA HIS A 4 7.48 -15.11 14.94
C HIS A 4 6.44 -14.83 13.84
N MET A 5 5.96 -13.60 13.80
CA MET A 5 5.08 -13.11 12.73
C MET A 5 5.88 -13.05 11.43
N THR A 6 5.53 -13.92 10.47
CA THR A 6 6.19 -13.94 9.16
C THR A 6 5.82 -12.68 8.36
N PRO A 7 6.66 -12.23 7.40
CA PRO A 7 6.34 -11.09 6.54
C PRO A 7 4.99 -11.25 5.83
N ARG A 8 4.66 -12.48 5.41
CA ARG A 8 3.38 -12.82 4.80
C ARG A 8 2.20 -12.59 5.75
N SER A 9 2.35 -12.96 7.03
CA SER A 9 1.31 -12.75 8.05
C SER A 9 1.07 -11.26 8.30
N ARG A 10 2.13 -10.44 8.37
CA ARG A 10 2.02 -8.98 8.47
C ARG A 10 1.31 -8.34 7.28
N ILE A 11 1.68 -8.71 6.05
CA ILE A 11 1.01 -8.22 4.83
C ILE A 11 -0.49 -8.57 4.85
N ASN A 12 -0.82 -9.80 5.22
CA ASN A 12 -2.21 -10.25 5.32
C ASN A 12 -3.00 -9.42 6.33
N ALA A 13 -2.42 -9.12 7.50
CA ALA A 13 -3.02 -8.27 8.52
C ALA A 13 -3.26 -6.84 8.01
N ILE A 14 -2.31 -6.25 7.28
CA ILE A 14 -2.48 -4.93 6.65
C ILE A 14 -3.66 -4.94 5.68
N ILE A 15 -3.74 -5.95 4.82
CA ILE A 15 -4.83 -6.09 3.86
C ILE A 15 -6.18 -6.20 4.59
N ASP A 16 -6.25 -6.97 5.67
CA ASP A 16 -7.49 -7.12 6.46
C ASP A 16 -7.93 -5.79 7.09
N THR A 17 -6.99 -5.06 7.69
CA THR A 17 -7.26 -3.75 8.29
C THR A 17 -7.80 -2.78 7.24
N VAL A 18 -7.19 -2.71 6.06
CA VAL A 18 -7.64 -1.80 4.99
C VAL A 18 -8.99 -2.24 4.41
N CYS A 19 -9.22 -3.55 4.26
CA CYS A 19 -10.52 -4.09 3.89
C CYS A 19 -11.62 -3.64 4.86
N ALA A 20 -11.37 -3.73 6.17
CA ALA A 20 -12.31 -3.28 7.20
C ALA A 20 -12.55 -1.77 7.14
N GLN A 21 -11.49 -0.95 7.02
CA GLN A 21 -11.58 0.51 6.94
C GLN A 21 -12.41 0.99 5.74
N HIS A 22 -12.25 0.37 4.57
CA HIS A 22 -12.96 0.76 3.36
C HIS A 22 -14.29 0.03 3.15
N GLY A 23 -14.65 -0.93 4.02
CA GLY A 23 -15.83 -1.77 3.87
C GLY A 23 -15.82 -2.54 2.54
N VAL A 24 -14.68 -3.19 2.22
CA VAL A 24 -14.48 -3.99 1.01
C VAL A 24 -13.91 -5.35 1.37
N THR A 25 -14.24 -6.37 0.59
CA THR A 25 -13.68 -7.72 0.76
C THR A 25 -12.28 -7.82 0.16
N ARG A 26 -11.48 -8.79 0.63
CA ARG A 26 -10.20 -9.14 0.00
C ARG A 26 -10.33 -9.43 -1.49
N ARG A 27 -11.42 -10.09 -1.89
CA ARG A 27 -11.70 -10.43 -3.29
C ARG A 27 -11.89 -9.18 -4.14
N GLU A 28 -12.57 -8.17 -3.62
CA GLU A 28 -12.78 -6.89 -4.32
C GLU A 28 -11.50 -6.07 -4.40
N LEU A 29 -10.74 -6.01 -3.29
CA LEU A 29 -9.46 -5.33 -3.22
C LEU A 29 -8.45 -5.92 -4.22
N LEU A 30 -8.32 -7.24 -4.26
CA LEU A 30 -7.44 -7.96 -5.19
C LEU A 30 -8.05 -8.15 -6.59
N GLY A 31 -9.31 -7.74 -6.78
CA GLY A 31 -10.04 -7.88 -8.03
C GLY A 31 -9.60 -6.87 -9.10
N ARG A 32 -10.10 -7.05 -10.33
CA ARG A 32 -9.74 -6.17 -11.47
C ARG A 32 -10.56 -4.88 -11.55
N SER A 33 -11.63 -4.77 -10.74
CA SER A 33 -12.55 -3.62 -10.79
C SER A 33 -11.84 -2.30 -10.52
N ARG A 34 -12.22 -1.29 -11.31
CA ARG A 34 -11.69 0.09 -11.27
C ARG A 34 -12.63 1.09 -10.59
N TRP A 35 -13.70 0.60 -9.96
CA TRP A 35 -14.57 1.47 -9.16
C TRP A 35 -13.73 2.20 -8.12
N VAL A 36 -14.01 3.51 -7.96
CA VAL A 36 -13.20 4.43 -7.14
C VAL A 36 -12.96 3.86 -5.74
N LYS A 37 -14.01 3.31 -5.11
CA LYS A 37 -13.93 2.65 -3.80
C LYS A 37 -12.86 1.54 -3.73
N TYR A 38 -12.83 0.64 -4.73
CA TYR A 38 -11.87 -0.48 -4.76
C TYR A 38 -10.48 -0.02 -5.20
N HIS A 39 -10.42 0.97 -6.08
CA HIS A 39 -9.18 1.61 -6.47
C HIS A 39 -8.50 2.20 -5.23
N ASP A 40 -9.23 2.98 -4.44
CA ASP A 40 -8.66 3.66 -3.29
C ASP A 40 -8.25 2.70 -2.19
N ALA A 41 -9.11 1.74 -1.84
CA ALA A 41 -8.76 0.70 -0.88
C ALA A 41 -7.47 -0.06 -1.27
N ARG A 42 -7.30 -0.34 -2.57
CA ARG A 42 -6.11 -1.05 -3.06
C ARG A 42 -4.84 -0.22 -2.90
N TYR A 43 -4.88 1.06 -3.28
CA TYR A 43 -3.71 1.92 -3.15
C TYR A 43 -3.40 2.24 -1.68
N THR A 44 -4.41 2.39 -0.82
CA THR A 44 -4.21 2.48 0.63
C THR A 44 -3.49 1.25 1.17
N ALA A 45 -3.88 0.04 0.74
CA ALA A 45 -3.21 -1.20 1.14
C ALA A 45 -1.78 -1.29 0.61
N ILE A 46 -1.53 -0.91 -0.64
CA ILE A 46 -0.18 -0.89 -1.22
C ILE A 46 0.73 0.07 -0.45
N GLU A 47 0.25 1.28 -0.13
CA GLU A 47 1.00 2.28 0.63
C GLU A 47 1.29 1.82 2.06
N ALA A 48 0.33 1.16 2.71
CA ALA A 48 0.54 0.59 4.03
C ALA A 48 1.58 -0.55 4.02
N VAL A 49 1.56 -1.42 3.01
CA VAL A 49 2.59 -2.46 2.85
C VAL A 49 3.96 -1.85 2.56
N LEU A 50 4.03 -0.79 1.74
CA LEU A 50 5.29 -0.07 1.47
C LEU A 50 5.83 0.62 2.71
N ARG A 51 4.96 1.17 3.57
CA ARG A 51 5.39 1.79 4.83
C ARG A 51 5.99 0.76 5.80
N GLU A 52 5.39 -0.43 5.86
CA GLU A 52 5.89 -1.53 6.72
C GLU A 52 7.13 -2.22 6.13
N PHE A 53 7.19 -2.35 4.80
CA PHE A 53 8.26 -3.02 4.07
C PHE A 53 8.83 -2.11 2.97
N PRO A 54 9.61 -1.08 3.34
CA PRO A 54 10.09 -0.07 2.40
C PRO A 54 11.02 -0.63 1.32
N ASP A 55 11.76 -1.69 1.64
CA ASP A 55 12.67 -2.35 0.70
C ASP A 55 11.96 -3.35 -0.25
N MET A 56 10.64 -3.48 -0.17
CA MET A 56 9.90 -4.41 -1.00
C MET A 56 9.91 -3.96 -2.47
N PRO A 57 10.38 -4.80 -3.41
CA PRO A 57 10.39 -4.42 -4.81
C PRO A 57 8.96 -4.29 -5.33
N TYR A 58 8.69 -3.27 -6.16
CA TYR A 58 7.37 -3.05 -6.77
C TYR A 58 6.85 -4.26 -7.56
N LEU A 59 7.74 -5.07 -8.14
CA LEU A 59 7.36 -6.33 -8.78
C LEU A 59 6.73 -7.32 -7.78
N ARG A 60 7.20 -7.34 -6.54
CA ARG A 60 6.64 -8.20 -5.49
C ARG A 60 5.29 -7.69 -5.00
N LEU A 61 5.14 -6.38 -4.86
CA LEU A 61 3.83 -5.76 -4.59
C LEU A 61 2.83 -6.09 -5.70
N ALA A 62 3.24 -5.96 -6.97
CA ALA A 62 2.46 -6.35 -8.14
C ALA A 62 1.96 -7.80 -8.05
N GLN A 63 2.82 -8.74 -7.65
CA GLN A 63 2.44 -10.14 -7.45
C GLN A 63 1.41 -10.32 -6.31
N ILE A 64 1.62 -9.64 -5.17
CA ILE A 64 0.71 -9.71 -4.02
C ILE A 64 -0.68 -9.16 -4.38
N PHE A 65 -0.72 -8.00 -5.03
CA PHE A 65 -1.96 -7.31 -5.39
C PHE A 65 -2.52 -7.71 -6.76
N LYS A 66 -1.94 -8.73 -7.41
CA LYS A 66 -2.32 -9.24 -8.74
C LYS A 66 -2.48 -8.11 -9.78
N ARG A 67 -1.50 -7.21 -9.83
CA ARG A 67 -1.53 -6.01 -10.68
C ARG A 67 -0.22 -5.80 -11.43
N ASP A 68 -0.31 -5.13 -12.56
CA ASP A 68 0.89 -4.70 -13.30
C ASP A 68 1.70 -3.71 -12.48
N HIS A 69 3.02 -3.97 -12.36
CA HIS A 69 3.92 -3.12 -11.59
C HIS A 69 3.97 -1.68 -12.12
N THR A 70 3.80 -1.48 -13.44
CA THR A 70 3.68 -0.15 -14.06
C THR A 70 2.42 0.58 -13.64
N SER A 71 1.30 -0.13 -13.44
CA SER A 71 0.06 0.46 -12.91
C SER A 71 0.26 0.92 -11.47
N ILE A 72 0.92 0.09 -10.64
CA ILE A 72 1.24 0.46 -9.25
C ILE A 72 2.10 1.73 -9.23
N ILE A 73 3.16 1.79 -10.03
CA ILE A 73 4.04 2.97 -10.12
C ILE A 73 3.24 4.22 -10.54
N SER A 74 2.43 4.11 -11.59
CA SER A 74 1.60 5.21 -12.08
C SER A 74 0.63 5.71 -11.01
N GLY A 75 -0.05 4.80 -10.31
CA GLY A 75 -0.98 5.18 -9.25
C GLY A 75 -0.32 5.80 -8.03
N LEU A 76 0.83 5.27 -7.59
CA LEU A 76 1.63 5.88 -6.51
C LEU A 76 2.13 7.28 -6.90
N ARG A 77 2.52 7.47 -8.18
CA ARG A 77 2.98 8.77 -8.67
C ARG A 77 1.85 9.79 -8.65
N ASN A 78 0.66 9.39 -9.08
CA ASN A 78 -0.52 10.24 -9.05
C ASN A 78 -0.96 10.60 -7.63
N ARG A 79 -0.65 9.75 -6.64
CA ARG A 79 -0.93 9.97 -5.22
C ARG A 79 0.20 10.72 -4.49
N GLY A 80 1.30 11.05 -5.16
CA GLY A 80 2.46 11.70 -4.54
C GLY A 80 3.25 10.80 -3.59
N THR A 81 2.90 9.52 -3.48
CA THR A 81 3.54 8.53 -2.60
C THR A 81 4.61 7.71 -3.32
N TRP A 82 4.81 7.95 -4.61
CA TRP A 82 5.94 7.39 -5.35
C TRP A 82 7.26 8.02 -4.91
N VAL A 83 8.22 7.19 -4.59
CA VAL A 83 9.59 7.62 -4.34
C VAL A 83 10.50 6.94 -5.38
N ALA A 84 11.42 7.71 -5.95
CA ALA A 84 12.39 7.21 -6.93
C ALA A 84 13.32 6.19 -6.25
N ARG A 85 13.72 5.12 -6.96
CA ARG A 85 14.62 4.05 -6.44
C ARG A 85 15.90 4.57 -5.77
N SER A 86 16.37 5.76 -6.13
CA SER A 86 17.54 6.44 -5.54
C SER A 86 17.27 7.08 -4.18
N ARG A 87 16.02 7.43 -3.86
CA ARG A 87 15.64 8.14 -2.62
C ARG A 87 15.27 7.19 -1.47
N TRP A 88 14.92 5.92 -1.73
CA TRP A 88 14.54 4.93 -0.70
C TRP A 88 15.69 4.43 0.18
N ARG A 89 16.96 4.65 -0.20
CA ARG A 89 18.10 4.42 0.71
C ARG A 89 18.25 5.53 1.75
N ALA A 90 17.51 6.64 1.62
CA ALA A 90 17.55 7.78 2.51
C ALA A 90 16.18 7.99 3.17
N THR A 91 16.13 7.59 4.44
CA THR A 91 15.22 8.02 5.53
C THR A 91 13.74 7.53 5.57
N PRO A 92 13.28 7.07 6.76
CA PRO A 92 11.89 6.68 7.04
C PRO A 92 10.92 7.85 7.37
N GLU A 93 11.28 9.10 7.11
CA GLU A 93 10.59 10.27 7.69
C GLU A 93 9.46 10.89 6.83
N VAL A 94 9.27 10.50 5.56
CA VAL A 94 8.46 11.29 4.61
C VAL A 94 6.96 10.91 4.56
N LEU A 95 6.49 9.88 5.25
CA LEU A 95 5.10 9.40 5.10
C LEU A 95 4.12 9.76 6.25
N VAL A 96 4.51 10.63 7.19
CA VAL A 96 3.68 10.97 8.38
C VAL A 96 3.14 12.42 8.39
N GLN A 97 3.44 13.27 7.40
CA GLN A 97 3.28 14.72 7.59
C GLN A 97 2.34 15.45 6.63
N GLN A 98 1.25 14.83 6.15
CA GLN A 98 0.30 15.52 5.24
C GLN A 98 -1.18 15.27 5.59
N ASN A 99 -1.57 15.33 6.87
CA ASN A 99 -2.99 15.36 7.27
C ASN A 99 -3.23 16.13 8.59
N GLU A 100 -2.52 17.24 8.83
CA GLU A 100 -2.92 18.24 9.82
C GLU A 100 -2.95 19.61 9.13
N GLY A 101 -4.11 20.02 8.61
CA GLY A 101 -4.23 21.31 7.93
C GLY A 101 -5.46 21.58 7.08
N ALA A 102 -6.59 20.91 7.33
CA ALA A 102 -7.87 21.27 6.71
C ALA A 102 -8.93 21.56 7.78
N THR A 103 -8.72 22.62 8.56
CA THR A 103 -9.77 23.34 9.30
C THR A 103 -9.24 24.74 9.62
N ALA A 104 -9.69 25.72 8.84
CA ALA A 104 -9.93 27.12 9.23
C ALA A 104 -10.67 27.81 8.07
#